data_AF-A0A397SKK1-F1
#
_entry.id   AF-A0A397SKK1-F1
#
_cell.length_a   1.000
_cell.length_b   1.000
_cell.length_c   1.000
_cell.angle_alpha   90.00
_cell.angle_beta   90.00
_cell.angle_gamma   90.00
#
_symmetry.space_group_name_H-M   'P 1'
#
loop_
_entity.id
_entity.type
_entity.pdbx_description
1 polymer ?
#
loop_
_entity_poly.entity_id
_entity_poly.type
_entity_poly.pdbx_seq_one_letter_code
_entity_poly.pdbx_strand_id
1 'polypeptide(L)'
;MKFSTLFAFAITYTTLVSAQGNFRSANADQAEKLTNDFAKLTPNSPCTDGQQACVNDQFAQCVGGKFQLNSCGGGDLKCVVLPLVNKPGTSITCDTEADRLARLADARGNQSPVQSKVAAPSGGNIADIRKKNADAAEALQNQFKTLTPDSKCTNNEVACVNSQVAQCANGKFALSPCAPGTECAALPLVLKEGTSVACTTEADRVARIDQARKNLK
;
A
#
# COMPACT_ATOMS: atom_id res chain seq x y z
N MET A 1 50.32 -1.86 53.62
CA MET A 1 49.70 -3.07 53.02
C MET A 1 48.45 -2.59 52.29
N LYS A 2 48.45 -2.58 50.95
CA LYS A 2 47.67 -3.51 50.08
C LYS A 2 46.14 -3.26 50.18
N PHE A 3 45.34 -3.00 49.15
CA PHE A 3 45.45 -2.90 47.69
C PHE A 3 44.33 -1.94 47.21
N SER A 4 44.58 -1.14 46.16
CA SER A 4 43.56 -0.37 45.45
C SER A 4 43.03 -1.20 44.29
N THR A 5 41.73 -1.51 44.28
CA THR A 5 41.07 -2.26 43.21
C THR A 5 40.34 -1.29 42.28
N LEU A 6 40.87 -1.10 41.08
CA LEU A 6 40.21 -0.39 39.99
C LEU A 6 39.17 -1.33 39.33
N PHE A 7 37.89 -0.99 39.42
CA PHE A 7 36.82 -1.62 38.64
C PHE A 7 36.64 -0.85 37.33
N ALA A 8 37.04 -1.45 36.21
CA ALA A 8 36.76 -0.93 34.87
C ALA A 8 35.36 -1.40 34.44
N PHE A 9 34.42 -0.45 34.29
CA PHE A 9 33.12 -0.70 33.67
C PHE A 9 33.27 -0.68 32.14
N ALA A 10 33.17 -1.84 31.50
CA ALA A 10 33.04 -1.93 30.06
C ALA A 10 31.58 -1.59 29.68
N ILE A 11 31.38 -0.42 29.07
CA ILE A 11 30.10 -0.04 28.45
C ILE A 11 30.01 -0.79 27.12
N THR A 12 29.26 -1.88 27.09
CA THR A 12 28.88 -2.53 25.83
C THR A 12 27.86 -1.63 25.14
N TYR A 13 28.29 -0.93 24.09
CA TYR A 13 27.40 -0.29 23.14
C TYR A 13 26.70 -1.39 22.34
N THR A 14 25.54 -1.82 22.82
CA THR A 14 24.60 -2.59 22.01
C THR A 14 24.13 -1.64 20.92
N THR A 15 24.65 -1.78 19.71
CA THR A 15 24.10 -1.09 18.55
C THR A 15 22.68 -1.60 18.36
N LEU A 16 21.70 -0.80 18.78
CA LEU A 16 20.31 -0.96 18.36
C LEU A 16 20.32 -0.80 16.85
N VAL A 17 20.37 -1.93 16.14
CA VAL A 17 20.00 -1.99 14.73
C VAL A 17 18.60 -1.40 14.68
N SER A 18 18.48 -0.18 14.18
CA SER A 18 17.20 0.40 13.81
C SER A 18 16.60 -0.61 12.84
N ALA A 19 15.51 -1.24 13.26
CA ALA A 19 14.66 -1.97 12.35
C ALA A 19 14.20 -0.94 11.31
N GLN A 20 14.84 -0.89 10.15
CA GLN A 20 14.27 -0.26 8.97
C GLN A 20 13.10 -1.14 8.50
N GLY A 21 12.06 -1.16 9.33
CA GLY A 21 10.74 -1.62 8.93
C GLY A 21 10.29 -0.75 7.76
N ASN A 22 9.59 -1.38 6.81
CA ASN A 22 9.06 -0.73 5.62
C ASN A 22 8.27 0.55 5.97
N PHE A 23 8.92 1.72 5.92
CA PHE A 23 8.32 2.99 6.30
C PHE A 23 7.16 3.36 5.38
N ARG A 24 7.09 2.81 4.16
CA ARG A 24 6.01 3.09 3.22
C ARG A 24 4.67 2.57 3.75
N SER A 25 4.64 1.36 4.32
CA SER A 25 3.43 0.80 4.93
C SER A 25 3.00 1.61 6.15
N ALA A 26 3.95 1.98 7.02
CA ALA A 26 3.67 2.84 8.18
C ALA A 26 3.15 4.23 7.77
N ASN A 27 3.70 4.80 6.70
CA ASN A 27 3.24 6.07 6.15
C ASN A 27 1.81 5.97 5.62
N ALA A 28 1.43 4.84 5.02
CA ALA A 28 0.07 4.62 4.52
C ALA A 28 -0.93 4.56 5.68
N ASP A 29 -0.61 3.82 6.73
CA ASP A 29 -1.46 3.70 7.92
C ASP A 29 -1.58 5.04 8.65
N GLN A 30 -0.49 5.80 8.73
CA GLN A 30 -0.51 7.16 9.24
C GLN A 30 -1.37 8.09 8.38
N ALA A 31 -1.27 8.01 7.05
CA ALA A 31 -2.06 8.85 6.15
C ALA A 31 -3.57 8.57 6.27
N GLU A 32 -3.97 7.30 6.40
CA GLU A 32 -5.37 6.94 6.68
C GLU A 32 -5.84 7.41 8.05
N LYS A 33 -5.02 7.23 9.08
CA LYS A 33 -5.32 7.73 10.42
C LYS A 33 -5.55 9.25 10.39
N LEU A 34 -4.67 10.00 9.75
CA LEU A 34 -4.80 11.45 9.61
C LEU A 34 -6.05 11.83 8.81
N THR A 35 -6.37 11.09 7.75
CA THR A 35 -7.63 11.30 7.00
C THR A 35 -8.84 11.19 7.93
N ASN A 36 -8.89 10.14 8.76
CA ASN A 36 -9.99 9.91 9.70
C ASN A 36 -10.03 10.94 10.84
N ASP A 37 -8.88 11.42 11.29
CA ASP A 37 -8.82 12.46 12.32
C ASP A 37 -9.24 13.82 11.77
N PHE A 38 -8.84 14.13 10.54
CA PHE A 38 -9.22 15.35 9.82
C PHE A 38 -10.71 15.42 9.48
N ALA A 39 -11.35 14.27 9.19
CA ALA A 39 -12.79 14.19 9.00
C ALA A 39 -13.63 14.66 10.22
N LYS A 40 -13.02 14.74 11.41
CA LYS A 40 -13.67 15.22 12.65
C LYS A 40 -13.50 16.74 12.86
N LEU A 41 -12.67 17.39 12.04
CA LEU A 41 -12.37 18.81 12.17
C LEU A 41 -13.40 19.67 11.44
N THR A 42 -13.56 20.89 11.94
CA THR A 42 -14.35 21.96 11.32
C THR A 42 -13.49 23.22 11.23
N PRO A 43 -13.89 24.26 10.48
CA PRO A 43 -13.15 25.53 10.44
C PRO A 43 -12.95 26.18 11.82
N ASN A 44 -13.87 25.90 12.76
CA ASN A 44 -13.83 26.42 14.12
C ASN A 44 -13.10 25.50 15.11
N SER A 45 -12.58 24.35 14.67
CA SER A 45 -11.81 23.47 15.55
C SER A 45 -10.54 24.18 16.04
N PRO A 46 -10.21 24.09 17.34
CA PRO A 46 -9.00 24.70 17.87
C PRO A 46 -7.76 24.04 17.26
N CYS A 47 -6.75 24.85 16.93
CA CYS A 47 -5.51 24.38 16.31
C CYS A 47 -4.31 25.24 16.73
N THR A 48 -3.10 24.76 16.43
CA THR A 48 -1.85 25.53 16.64
C THR A 48 -1.46 26.26 15.37
N ASP A 49 -1.04 27.53 15.45
CA ASP A 49 -0.65 28.31 14.28
C ASP A 49 0.36 27.58 13.39
N GLY A 50 0.09 27.59 12.08
CA GLY A 50 0.87 26.87 11.08
C GLY A 50 0.52 25.38 10.93
N GLN A 51 -0.29 24.79 11.81
CA GLN A 51 -0.80 23.43 11.65
C GLN A 51 -1.61 23.31 10.35
N GLN A 52 -1.33 22.27 9.58
CA GLN A 52 -2.03 21.96 8.34
C GLN A 52 -2.99 20.77 8.53
N ALA A 53 -4.12 20.80 7.84
CA ALA A 53 -5.11 19.73 7.84
C ALA A 53 -5.90 19.70 6.52
N CYS A 54 -6.72 18.67 6.36
CA CYS A 54 -7.85 18.70 5.42
C CYS A 54 -9.12 18.96 6.21
N VAL A 55 -9.88 19.99 5.85
CA VAL A 55 -11.15 20.31 6.51
C VAL A 55 -12.17 20.55 5.43
N ASN A 56 -13.29 19.82 5.45
CA ASN A 56 -14.32 19.86 4.41
C ASN A 56 -13.74 19.70 2.99
N ASP A 57 -12.85 18.74 2.79
CA ASP A 57 -12.16 18.50 1.51
C ASP A 57 -11.29 19.66 0.99
N GLN A 58 -11.03 20.70 1.81
CA GLN A 58 -10.18 21.83 1.47
C GLN A 58 -8.87 21.82 2.25
N PHE A 59 -7.81 22.37 1.64
CA PHE A 59 -6.54 22.53 2.33
C PHE A 59 -6.70 23.58 3.42
N ALA A 60 -6.37 23.22 4.66
CA ALA A 60 -6.55 24.09 5.80
C ALA A 60 -5.21 24.42 6.45
N GLN A 61 -5.00 25.70 6.78
CA GLN A 61 -3.88 26.13 7.62
C GLN A 61 -4.41 26.89 8.83
N CYS A 62 -3.90 26.57 10.01
CA CYS A 62 -4.27 27.26 11.24
C CYS A 62 -3.66 28.66 11.30
N VAL A 63 -4.50 29.67 11.52
CA VAL A 63 -4.10 31.07 11.73
C VAL A 63 -4.98 31.67 12.82
N GLY A 64 -4.38 32.11 13.93
CA GLY A 64 -5.10 32.69 15.06
C GLY A 64 -5.97 31.65 15.78
N GLY A 65 -5.52 30.40 15.84
CA GLY A 65 -6.22 29.30 16.53
C GLY A 65 -7.43 28.73 15.79
N LYS A 66 -7.65 29.11 14.52
CA LYS A 66 -8.72 28.57 13.65
C LYS A 66 -8.18 28.17 12.28
N PHE A 67 -8.85 27.23 11.63
CA PHE A 67 -8.48 26.77 10.29
C PHE A 67 -8.99 27.73 9.21
N GLN A 68 -8.06 28.29 8.45
CA GLN A 68 -8.35 29.02 7.21
C GLN A 68 -8.33 28.03 6.03
N LEU A 69 -9.43 27.97 5.28
CA LEU A 69 -9.60 27.03 4.18
C LEU A 69 -9.18 27.65 2.86
N ASN A 70 -8.43 26.88 2.08
CA ASN A 70 -8.05 27.17 0.71
C ASN A 70 -8.58 26.04 -0.18
N SER A 71 -9.38 26.40 -1.19
CA SER A 71 -9.89 25.42 -2.14
C SER A 71 -8.76 24.74 -2.91
N CYS A 72 -8.92 23.45 -3.20
CA CYS A 72 -7.96 22.66 -3.98
C CYS A 72 -8.01 22.90 -5.50
N GLY A 73 -8.74 23.93 -5.92
CA GLY A 73 -8.98 24.25 -7.33
C GLY A 73 -10.38 23.82 -7.78
N GLY A 74 -10.55 23.67 -9.10
CA GLY A 74 -11.78 23.15 -9.71
C GLY A 74 -11.67 21.67 -10.08
N GLY A 75 -12.79 21.08 -10.50
CA GLY A 75 -12.87 19.65 -10.83
C GLY A 75 -13.01 18.78 -9.58
N ASP A 76 -12.43 17.58 -9.62
CA ASP A 76 -12.55 16.56 -8.57
C ASP A 76 -11.41 16.60 -7.52
N LEU A 77 -10.62 17.68 -7.52
CA LEU A 77 -9.50 17.85 -6.59
C LEU A 77 -10.01 18.20 -5.19
N LYS A 78 -9.48 17.49 -4.20
CA LYS A 78 -9.71 17.75 -2.78
C LYS A 78 -8.44 17.59 -1.97
N CYS A 79 -8.48 18.11 -0.75
CA CYS A 79 -7.41 17.90 0.19
C CYS A 79 -7.36 16.43 0.60
N VAL A 80 -6.21 15.81 0.38
CA VAL A 80 -5.92 14.42 0.71
C VAL A 80 -4.62 14.33 1.50
N VAL A 81 -4.48 13.24 2.25
CA VAL A 81 -3.23 12.87 2.92
C VAL A 81 -2.60 11.70 2.18
N LEU A 82 -1.37 11.89 1.69
CA LEU A 82 -0.62 10.90 0.93
C LEU A 82 0.58 10.36 1.73
N PRO A 83 0.91 9.07 1.60
CA PRO A 83 2.12 8.52 2.18
C PRO A 83 3.37 9.04 1.45
N LEU A 84 4.41 9.43 2.19
CA LEU A 84 5.71 9.75 1.57
C LEU A 84 6.37 8.47 1.06
N VAL A 85 6.97 8.54 -0.13
CA VAL A 85 7.51 7.34 -0.81
C VAL A 85 9.00 7.09 -0.54
N ASN A 86 9.76 8.14 -0.22
CA ASN A 86 11.23 8.09 -0.10
C ASN A 86 11.74 8.32 1.33
N LYS A 87 10.86 8.67 2.27
CA LYS A 87 11.21 8.91 3.68
C LYS A 87 9.99 8.69 4.59
N PRO A 88 10.18 8.51 5.91
CA PRO A 88 9.07 8.47 6.86
C PRO A 88 8.21 9.73 6.84
N GLY A 89 6.90 9.56 7.05
CA GLY A 89 5.91 10.62 7.16
C GLY A 89 4.86 10.63 6.06
N THR A 90 4.02 11.66 6.10
CA THR A 90 2.90 11.89 5.18
C THR A 90 2.98 13.29 4.59
N SER A 91 2.25 13.53 3.52
CA SER A 91 2.06 14.86 2.91
C SER A 91 0.58 15.18 2.82
N ILE A 92 0.23 16.44 3.05
CA ILE A 92 -1.11 16.97 2.75
C ILE A 92 -1.01 17.68 1.41
N THR A 93 -1.91 17.38 0.46
CA THR A 93 -1.91 17.99 -0.87
C THR A 93 -3.31 18.01 -1.46
N CYS A 94 -3.48 18.76 -2.54
CA CYS A 94 -4.66 18.68 -3.39
C CYS A 94 -4.47 17.60 -4.45
N ASP A 95 -5.34 16.60 -4.43
CA ASP A 95 -5.37 15.51 -5.42
C ASP A 95 -6.79 14.91 -5.47
N THR A 96 -6.98 13.90 -6.31
CA THR A 96 -8.21 13.11 -6.37
C THR A 96 -8.24 12.04 -5.29
N GLU A 97 -9.45 11.61 -4.91
CA GLU A 97 -9.60 10.42 -4.05
C GLU A 97 -8.99 9.17 -4.68
N ALA A 98 -9.12 9.05 -6.00
CA ALA A 98 -8.62 7.92 -6.74
C ALA A 98 -7.09 7.79 -6.64
N ASP A 99 -6.34 8.89 -6.83
CA ASP A 99 -4.87 8.85 -6.67
C ASP A 99 -4.49 8.57 -5.21
N ARG A 100 -5.15 9.21 -4.23
CA ARG A 100 -4.93 8.92 -2.80
C ARG A 100 -5.02 7.42 -2.52
N LEU A 101 -6.11 6.77 -2.95
CA LEU A 101 -6.32 5.34 -2.74
C LEU A 101 -5.25 4.51 -3.45
N ALA A 102 -4.88 4.86 -4.69
CA ALA A 102 -3.83 4.17 -5.44
C ALA A 102 -2.45 4.27 -4.76
N ARG A 103 -2.12 5.41 -4.16
CA ARG A 103 -0.85 5.66 -3.44
C ARG A 103 -0.81 4.95 -2.10
N LEU A 104 -1.92 4.91 -1.37
CA LEU A 104 -2.05 4.12 -0.14
C LEU A 104 -1.87 2.64 -0.42
N ALA A 105 -2.53 2.14 -1.47
CA ALA A 105 -2.38 0.79 -1.98
C ALA A 105 -0.91 0.48 -2.33
N ASP A 106 -0.26 1.30 -3.14
CA ASP A 106 1.15 1.12 -3.51
C ASP A 106 2.11 1.17 -2.30
N ALA A 107 1.90 2.09 -1.36
CA ALA A 107 2.73 2.24 -0.18
C ALA A 107 2.64 1.03 0.76
N ARG A 108 1.49 0.34 0.78
CA ARG A 108 1.29 -0.94 1.48
C ARG A 108 1.80 -2.16 0.69
N GLY A 109 2.31 -1.97 -0.52
CA GLY A 109 2.66 -3.07 -1.43
C GLY A 109 1.44 -3.76 -2.04
N ASN A 110 0.26 -3.12 -1.95
CA ASN A 110 -1.04 -3.62 -2.35
C ASN A 110 -1.54 -2.97 -3.64
N GLN A 111 -0.71 -2.90 -4.68
CA GLN A 111 -1.23 -2.75 -6.06
C GLN A 111 -1.92 -4.06 -6.45
N SER A 112 -3.19 -4.18 -6.03
CA SER A 112 -4.00 -5.39 -5.93
C SER A 112 -3.41 -6.52 -5.05
N PRO A 113 -4.20 -7.09 -4.15
CA PRO A 113 -3.78 -7.39 -2.80
C PRO A 113 -4.21 -8.79 -2.43
N VAL A 114 -3.31 -9.73 -2.68
CA VAL A 114 -3.20 -10.87 -1.78
C VAL A 114 -1.69 -11.10 -1.68
N GLN A 115 -1.05 -10.48 -0.70
CA GLN A 115 0.26 -10.95 -0.26
C GLN A 115 0.15 -11.40 1.18
N SER A 116 -0.08 -12.70 1.32
CA SER A 116 0.42 -13.49 2.43
C SER A 116 1.93 -13.28 2.52
N LYS A 117 2.33 -12.45 3.48
CA LYS A 117 3.50 -12.58 4.35
C LYS A 117 4.60 -13.51 3.84
N VAL A 118 5.49 -13.01 2.98
CA VAL A 118 6.88 -13.49 2.90
C VAL A 118 7.80 -12.29 2.94
N ALA A 119 8.67 -12.26 3.95
CA ALA A 119 9.57 -11.14 4.24
C ALA A 119 10.57 -10.86 3.12
N ALA A 120 10.95 -9.59 2.99
CA ALA A 120 11.96 -9.09 2.07
C ALA A 120 13.38 -9.54 2.46
N PRO A 121 14.26 -9.68 1.44
CA PRO A 121 15.39 -8.76 1.31
C PRO A 121 15.33 -7.97 -0.01
N SER A 122 15.76 -6.71 0.05
CA SER A 122 15.93 -5.79 -1.09
C SER A 122 17.26 -6.08 -1.80
N GLY A 123 17.22 -6.29 -3.12
CA GLY A 123 18.41 -6.46 -3.97
C GLY A 123 18.43 -7.67 -4.90
N GLY A 124 17.27 -8.29 -5.22
CA GLY A 124 17.22 -9.46 -6.08
C GLY A 124 17.60 -9.16 -7.54
N ASN A 125 18.35 -10.07 -8.18
CA ASN A 125 18.51 -10.09 -9.62
C ASN A 125 17.12 -10.15 -10.28
N ILE A 126 16.89 -9.43 -11.40
CA ILE A 126 15.64 -9.48 -12.17
C ILE A 126 15.21 -10.93 -12.47
N ALA A 127 16.18 -11.82 -12.66
CA ALA A 127 15.95 -13.25 -12.86
C ALA A 127 15.30 -13.95 -11.65
N ASP A 128 15.66 -13.53 -10.44
CA ASP A 128 15.09 -14.07 -9.20
C ASP A 128 13.75 -13.41 -8.88
N ILE A 129 13.64 -12.11 -9.17
CA ILE A 129 12.39 -11.35 -9.07
C ILE A 129 11.29 -12.01 -9.93
N ARG A 130 11.59 -12.36 -11.18
CA ARG A 130 10.62 -13.01 -12.08
C ARG A 130 10.16 -14.37 -11.56
N LYS A 131 11.08 -15.21 -11.06
CA LYS A 131 10.73 -16.50 -10.44
C LYS A 131 9.84 -16.32 -9.22
N LYS A 132 10.22 -15.42 -8.30
CA LYS A 132 9.45 -15.08 -7.10
C LYS A 132 8.04 -14.58 -7.46
N ASN A 133 7.93 -13.72 -8.47
CA ASN A 133 6.65 -13.21 -8.93
C ASN A 133 5.78 -14.31 -9.57
N ALA A 134 6.38 -15.26 -10.28
CA ALA A 134 5.66 -16.40 -10.85
C ALA A 134 5.07 -17.29 -9.75
N ASP A 135 5.85 -17.62 -8.73
CA ASP A 135 5.40 -18.43 -7.60
C ASP A 135 4.32 -17.70 -6.78
N ALA A 136 4.48 -16.39 -6.58
CA ALA A 136 3.46 -15.55 -5.95
C ALA A 136 2.16 -15.53 -6.77
N ALA A 137 2.24 -15.39 -8.10
CA ALA A 137 1.06 -15.41 -8.97
C ALA A 137 0.33 -16.76 -8.90
N GLU A 138 1.04 -17.89 -8.85
CA GLU A 138 0.39 -19.19 -8.68
C GLU A 138 -0.25 -19.37 -7.30
N ALA A 139 0.43 -18.92 -6.24
CA ALA A 139 -0.13 -18.92 -4.89
C ALA A 139 -1.43 -18.10 -4.83
N LEU A 140 -1.44 -16.94 -5.48
CA LEU A 140 -2.62 -16.11 -5.66
C LEU A 140 -3.76 -16.84 -6.36
N GLN A 141 -3.46 -17.50 -7.49
CA GLN A 141 -4.46 -18.28 -8.22
C GLN A 141 -5.09 -19.36 -7.34
N ASN A 142 -4.31 -19.99 -6.45
CA ASN A 142 -4.83 -20.99 -5.53
C ASN A 142 -5.65 -20.37 -4.41
N GLN A 143 -5.25 -19.21 -3.88
CA GLN A 143 -6.05 -18.50 -2.89
C GLN A 143 -7.39 -18.03 -3.46
N PHE A 144 -7.40 -17.48 -4.68
CA PHE A 144 -8.62 -17.02 -5.36
C PHE A 144 -9.66 -18.12 -5.54
N LYS A 145 -9.25 -19.38 -5.77
CA LYS A 145 -10.18 -20.53 -5.83
C LYS A 145 -10.97 -20.75 -4.53
N THR A 146 -10.49 -20.24 -3.41
CA THR A 146 -11.16 -20.37 -2.11
C THR A 146 -12.10 -19.22 -1.80
N LEU A 147 -12.02 -18.13 -2.58
CA LEU A 147 -12.83 -16.94 -2.37
C LEU A 147 -14.21 -17.08 -3.02
N THR A 148 -15.18 -16.46 -2.35
CA THR A 148 -16.57 -16.31 -2.78
C THR A 148 -16.96 -14.83 -2.72
N PRO A 149 -18.07 -14.42 -3.35
CA PRO A 149 -18.51 -13.02 -3.30
C PRO A 149 -18.78 -12.51 -1.87
N ASP A 150 -19.15 -13.42 -0.97
CA ASP A 150 -19.40 -13.13 0.45
C ASP A 150 -18.14 -13.27 1.34
N SER A 151 -16.99 -13.60 0.75
CA SER A 151 -15.73 -13.62 1.50
C SER A 151 -15.43 -12.24 2.03
N LYS A 152 -15.09 -12.18 3.33
CA LYS A 152 -14.68 -10.92 3.96
C LYS A 152 -13.40 -10.44 3.30
N CYS A 153 -13.38 -9.17 2.97
CA CYS A 153 -12.25 -8.54 2.30
C CYS A 153 -11.97 -7.16 2.91
N THR A 154 -10.79 -6.63 2.64
CA THR A 154 -10.40 -5.27 3.03
C THR A 154 -10.80 -4.29 1.93
N ASN A 155 -11.32 -3.10 2.26
CA ASN A 155 -11.71 -2.13 1.23
C ASN A 155 -10.58 -1.91 0.20
N ASN A 156 -10.97 -1.87 -1.09
CA ASN A 156 -10.09 -1.81 -2.25
C ASN A 156 -9.27 -3.07 -2.51
N GLU A 157 -9.56 -4.18 -1.81
CA GLU A 157 -8.95 -5.46 -2.13
C GLU A 157 -9.43 -5.96 -3.50
N VAL A 158 -8.52 -6.42 -4.36
CA VAL A 158 -8.85 -6.94 -5.70
C VAL A 158 -8.42 -8.38 -5.82
N ALA A 159 -9.37 -9.25 -6.12
CA ALA A 159 -9.14 -10.67 -6.28
C ALA A 159 -9.75 -11.19 -7.57
N CYS A 160 -9.54 -12.47 -7.85
CA CYS A 160 -10.39 -13.20 -8.77
C CYS A 160 -11.39 -14.02 -7.97
N VAL A 161 -12.68 -13.82 -8.23
CA VAL A 161 -13.77 -14.60 -7.62
C VAL A 161 -14.66 -15.08 -8.75
N ASN A 162 -14.89 -16.38 -8.83
CA ASN A 162 -15.66 -17.00 -9.92
C ASN A 162 -15.16 -16.58 -11.32
N SER A 163 -13.84 -16.50 -11.50
CA SER A 163 -13.17 -16.05 -12.74
C SER A 163 -13.48 -14.60 -13.17
N GLN A 164 -14.08 -13.79 -12.29
CA GLN A 164 -14.37 -12.37 -12.51
C GLN A 164 -13.43 -11.50 -11.66
N VAL A 165 -13.15 -10.27 -12.12
CA VAL A 165 -12.40 -9.30 -11.32
C VAL A 165 -13.29 -8.87 -10.16
N ALA A 166 -12.82 -9.05 -8.95
CA ALA A 166 -13.58 -8.77 -7.74
C ALA A 166 -12.93 -7.62 -6.99
N GLN A 167 -13.62 -6.49 -6.81
CA GLN A 167 -13.14 -5.39 -6.00
C GLN A 167 -13.92 -5.29 -4.70
N CYS A 168 -13.20 -5.22 -3.58
CA CYS A 168 -13.81 -5.15 -2.27
C CYS A 168 -14.34 -3.75 -2.01
N ALA A 169 -15.63 -3.68 -1.74
CA ALA A 169 -16.32 -2.49 -1.28
C ALA A 169 -17.19 -2.87 -0.08
N ASN A 170 -17.04 -2.13 1.02
CA ASN A 170 -17.81 -2.33 2.26
C ASN A 170 -17.68 -3.75 2.84
N GLY A 171 -16.48 -4.34 2.74
CA GLY A 171 -16.17 -5.65 3.30
C GLY A 171 -16.70 -6.85 2.50
N LYS A 172 -17.25 -6.64 1.29
CA LYS A 172 -17.67 -7.69 0.34
C LYS A 172 -17.09 -7.45 -1.06
N PHE A 173 -16.95 -8.52 -1.83
CA PHE A 173 -16.45 -8.44 -3.19
C PHE A 173 -17.55 -8.07 -4.19
N ALA A 174 -17.38 -6.94 -4.88
CA ALA A 174 -18.15 -6.55 -6.05
C ALA A 174 -17.51 -7.13 -7.31
N LEU A 175 -18.25 -7.95 -8.06
CA LEU A 175 -17.74 -8.63 -9.25
C LEU A 175 -17.92 -7.79 -10.52
N SER A 176 -16.87 -7.78 -11.34
CA SER A 176 -16.83 -7.18 -12.67
C SER A 176 -16.41 -8.26 -13.66
N PRO A 177 -17.29 -8.64 -14.61
CA PRO A 177 -16.98 -9.68 -15.58
C PRO A 177 -15.86 -9.26 -16.52
N CYS A 178 -15.05 -10.23 -16.92
CA CYS A 178 -14.07 -10.06 -17.99
C CYS A 178 -14.74 -10.12 -19.37
N ALA A 179 -14.06 -9.59 -20.40
CA ALA A 179 -14.55 -9.69 -21.78
C ALA A 179 -14.64 -11.17 -22.23
N PRO A 180 -15.53 -11.51 -23.18
CA PRO A 180 -15.67 -12.88 -23.67
C PRO A 180 -14.33 -13.49 -24.09
N GLY A 181 -14.09 -14.74 -23.67
CA GLY A 181 -12.82 -15.45 -23.93
C GLY A 181 -11.68 -15.11 -22.97
N THR A 182 -11.91 -14.23 -21.99
CA THR A 182 -10.95 -13.93 -20.93
C THR A 182 -11.50 -14.24 -19.54
N GLU A 183 -10.61 -14.47 -18.60
CA GLU A 183 -10.89 -14.73 -17.19
C GLU A 183 -9.95 -13.91 -16.30
N CYS A 184 -10.39 -13.64 -15.08
CA CYS A 184 -9.54 -13.00 -14.10
C CYS A 184 -8.41 -13.94 -13.68
N ALA A 185 -7.17 -13.42 -13.73
CA ALA A 185 -6.00 -14.12 -13.23
C ALA A 185 -5.00 -13.18 -12.55
N ALA A 186 -4.27 -13.73 -11.58
CA ALA A 186 -3.01 -13.17 -11.11
C ALA A 186 -1.88 -13.46 -12.13
N LEU A 187 -1.10 -12.42 -12.43
CA LEU A 187 -0.02 -12.45 -13.40
C LEU A 187 1.27 -11.89 -12.78
N PRO A 188 2.44 -12.48 -13.07
CA PRO A 188 3.70 -11.97 -12.56
C PRO A 188 4.06 -10.63 -13.22
N LEU A 189 4.62 -9.71 -12.42
CA LEU A 189 5.32 -8.53 -12.96
C LEU A 189 6.72 -8.92 -13.44
N VAL A 190 7.21 -8.27 -14.49
CA VAL A 190 8.43 -8.69 -15.20
C VAL A 190 9.68 -7.91 -14.79
N LEU A 191 9.51 -6.61 -14.50
CA LEU A 191 10.62 -5.66 -14.28
C LEU A 191 10.73 -5.19 -12.82
N LYS A 192 9.74 -5.50 -12.00
CA LYS A 192 9.70 -5.16 -10.58
C LYS A 192 9.04 -6.29 -9.80
N GLU A 193 9.30 -6.36 -8.50
CA GLU A 193 8.65 -7.31 -7.61
C GLU A 193 7.13 -7.10 -7.57
N GLY A 194 6.39 -8.20 -7.45
CA GLY A 194 4.94 -8.22 -7.30
C GLY A 194 4.20 -8.94 -8.43
N THR A 195 2.89 -8.86 -8.31
CA THR A 195 1.91 -9.50 -9.19
C THR A 195 0.83 -8.48 -9.54
N SER A 196 0.06 -8.75 -10.57
CA SER A 196 -1.11 -7.95 -10.96
C SER A 196 -2.31 -8.86 -11.18
N VAL A 197 -3.51 -8.39 -10.88
CA VAL A 197 -4.76 -9.05 -11.25
C VAL A 197 -5.30 -8.42 -12.53
N ALA A 198 -5.61 -9.23 -13.55
CA ALA A 198 -6.14 -8.73 -14.82
C ALA A 198 -7.01 -9.79 -15.52
N CYS A 199 -7.85 -9.35 -16.44
CA CYS A 199 -8.54 -10.24 -17.38
C CYS A 199 -7.56 -10.67 -18.47
N THR A 200 -7.38 -11.98 -18.64
CA THR A 200 -6.54 -12.56 -19.71
C THR A 200 -7.04 -13.96 -20.10
N THR A 201 -6.40 -14.61 -21.05
CA THR A 201 -6.69 -16.02 -21.38
C THR A 201 -5.87 -16.96 -20.50
N GLU A 202 -6.36 -18.19 -20.29
CA GLU A 202 -5.59 -19.27 -19.67
C GLU A 202 -4.21 -19.44 -20.34
N ALA A 203 -4.19 -19.43 -21.67
CA ALA A 203 -2.99 -19.61 -22.46
C ALA A 203 -1.96 -18.50 -22.22
N ASP A 204 -2.39 -17.22 -22.22
CA ASP A 204 -1.52 -16.08 -21.91
C ASP A 204 -1.00 -16.13 -20.47
N ARG A 205 -1.87 -16.46 -19.50
CA ARG A 205 -1.44 -16.62 -18.11
C ARG A 205 -0.33 -17.66 -17.99
N VAL A 206 -0.53 -18.85 -18.56
CA VAL A 206 0.46 -19.94 -18.51
C VAL A 206 1.75 -19.51 -19.19
N ALA A 207 1.67 -18.86 -20.36
CA ALA A 207 2.84 -18.37 -21.07
C ALA A 207 3.64 -17.34 -20.24
N ARG A 208 2.97 -16.41 -19.56
CA ARG A 208 3.63 -15.38 -18.73
C ARG A 208 4.26 -15.95 -17.46
N ILE A 209 3.61 -16.95 -16.84
CA ILE A 209 4.19 -17.69 -15.71
C ILE A 209 5.44 -18.45 -16.17
N ASP A 210 5.37 -19.14 -17.30
CA ASP A 210 6.49 -19.90 -17.85
C ASP A 210 7.66 -18.98 -18.25
N GLN A 211 7.37 -17.87 -18.93
CA GLN A 211 8.35 -16.82 -19.27
C GLN A 211 9.08 -16.31 -18.03
N ALA A 212 8.33 -16.04 -16.95
CA ALA A 212 8.90 -15.55 -15.69
C ALA A 212 9.77 -16.62 -15.00
N ARG A 213 9.35 -17.88 -14.97
CA ARG A 213 10.14 -18.98 -14.38
C ARG A 213 11.44 -19.27 -15.12
N LYS A 214 11.37 -19.26 -16.45
CA LYS A 214 12.49 -19.56 -17.34
C LYS A 214 13.35 -18.34 -17.65
N ASN A 215 12.99 -17.16 -17.16
CA ASN A 215 13.66 -15.89 -17.45
C ASN A 215 13.77 -15.59 -18.94
N LEU A 216 12.76 -15.98 -19.71
CA LEU A 216 12.70 -15.69 -21.14
C LEU A 216 12.47 -14.18 -21.35
N LYS A 217 13.08 -13.64 -22.40
CA LYS A 217 12.89 -12.24 -22.80
C LYS A 217 11.62 -12.12 -23.62
#